data_AF-A0A495RHZ8-F1
#
_entry.id   AF-A0A495RHZ8-F1
#
_cell.length_a   1.000
_cell.length_b   1.000
_cell.length_c   1.000
_cell.angle_alpha   90.00
_cell.angle_beta   90.00
_cell.angle_gamma   90.00
#
_symmetry.space_group_name_H-M   'P 1'
#
loop_
_entity.id
_entity.type
_entity.pdbx_description
1 polymer ?
#
loop_
_entity_poly.entity_id
_entity_poly.type
_entity_poly.pdbx_seq_one_letter_code
_entity_poly.pdbx_strand_id
1 'polypeptide(L)'
;MSIKKALLVVVATSTTVLLLNGCTGTSQYQLTQAGQQVKFIDIKPATDCQYIGKAEGRRGTFFAGTKTNRELIKDAAADLLNNAASMGGNTIYNAQDATAKYISEVAPTDIIMTGEVYKCPIK
;
A
#
# COMPACT_ATOMS: atom_id res chain seq x y z
N MET A 1 -56.23 -8.77 2.52
CA MET A 1 -56.51 -8.46 3.94
C MET A 1 -56.12 -9.70 4.74
N SER A 2 -54.87 -9.85 5.22
CA SER A 2 -54.31 -9.32 6.47
C SER A 2 -55.18 -9.59 7.70
N ILE A 3 -54.56 -10.09 8.79
CA ILE A 3 -54.97 -10.22 10.22
C ILE A 3 -55.26 -11.68 10.66
N LYS A 4 -54.68 -12.29 11.71
CA LYS A 4 -53.74 -11.91 12.79
C LYS A 4 -53.29 -13.19 13.54
N LYS A 5 -52.03 -13.17 14.04
CA LYS A 5 -51.54 -13.62 15.37
C LYS A 5 -51.68 -15.13 15.73
N ALA A 6 -50.58 -15.89 15.83
CA ALA A 6 -49.53 -15.92 16.86
C ALA A 6 -49.73 -17.07 17.86
N LEU A 7 -48.61 -17.57 18.40
CA LEU A 7 -48.42 -18.70 19.33
C LEU A 7 -48.50 -20.08 18.65
N LEU A 8 -47.60 -21.05 18.84
CA LEU A 8 -46.66 -21.35 19.92
C LEU A 8 -45.68 -22.41 19.37
N VAL A 9 -44.36 -22.21 19.55
CA VAL A 9 -43.38 -23.20 20.08
C VAL A 9 -43.11 -24.43 19.15
N VAL A 10 -41.89 -24.88 18.85
CA VAL A 10 -40.78 -25.34 19.68
C VAL A 10 -39.59 -25.64 18.73
N VAL A 11 -38.35 -25.61 19.26
CA VAL A 11 -37.11 -26.26 18.76
C VAL A 11 -36.40 -25.52 17.62
N ALA A 12 -35.45 -24.61 17.89
CA ALA A 12 -34.10 -24.88 18.40
C ALA A 12 -33.23 -25.79 17.50
N THR A 13 -32.94 -25.35 16.28
CA THR A 13 -31.65 -25.61 15.59
C THR A 13 -31.40 -24.49 14.59
N SER A 14 -30.93 -23.35 15.08
CA SER A 14 -30.39 -22.28 14.25
C SER A 14 -29.05 -22.72 13.66
N THR A 15 -29.05 -23.41 12.52
CA THR A 15 -27.86 -23.52 11.67
C THR A 15 -27.66 -22.19 10.97
N THR A 16 -27.16 -21.20 11.72
CA THR A 16 -26.56 -19.99 11.18
C THR A 16 -25.31 -20.42 10.40
N VAL A 17 -25.44 -20.55 9.08
CA VAL A 17 -24.27 -20.62 8.18
C VAL A 17 -23.63 -19.23 8.21
N LEU A 18 -22.74 -19.03 9.17
CA LEU A 18 -21.79 -17.93 9.16
C LEU A 18 -20.86 -18.16 7.97
N LEU A 19 -21.19 -17.54 6.84
CA LEU A 19 -20.24 -17.33 5.76
C LEU A 19 -19.14 -16.42 6.31
N LEU A 20 -18.10 -17.04 6.87
CA LEU A 20 -16.79 -16.39 7.02
C LEU A 20 -16.30 -16.14 5.59
N ASN A 21 -16.74 -15.02 4.99
CA ASN A 21 -15.93 -14.36 3.99
C ASN A 21 -14.66 -13.93 4.73
N GLY A 22 -13.69 -14.84 4.81
CA GLY A 22 -12.33 -14.49 5.11
C GLY A 22 -11.97 -13.46 4.04
N CYS A 23 -12.02 -12.17 4.41
CA CYS A 23 -11.31 -11.14 3.69
C CYS A 23 -9.85 -11.59 3.72
N THR A 24 -9.45 -12.34 2.69
CA THR A 24 -8.06 -12.70 2.43
C THR A 24 -7.29 -11.40 2.60
N GLY A 25 -6.47 -11.34 3.65
CA GLY A 25 -5.77 -10.12 4.04
C GLY A 25 -5.08 -9.58 2.80
N THR A 26 -5.65 -8.50 2.24
CA THR A 26 -5.02 -7.77 1.16
C THR A 26 -3.66 -7.39 1.71
N SER A 27 -2.63 -7.98 1.13
CA SER A 27 -1.26 -7.73 1.53
C SER A 27 -1.05 -6.23 1.41
N GLN A 28 -0.94 -5.55 2.55
CA GLN A 28 -0.89 -4.08 2.65
C GLN A 28 0.25 -3.44 1.82
N TYR A 29 1.14 -4.25 1.27
CA TYR A 29 2.31 -3.85 0.48
C TYR A 29 2.27 -4.38 -0.95
N GLN A 30 1.11 -4.86 -1.41
CA GLN A 30 0.93 -5.22 -2.82
C GLN A 30 0.92 -3.96 -3.69
N LEU A 31 1.63 -4.05 -4.81
CA LEU A 31 1.66 -3.01 -5.82
C LEU A 31 0.27 -2.88 -6.46
N THR A 32 -0.36 -1.72 -6.29
CA THR A 32 -1.67 -1.42 -6.86
C THR A 32 -1.59 -1.29 -8.37
N GLN A 33 -2.72 -1.42 -9.07
CA GLN A 33 -2.77 -1.20 -10.52
C GLN A 33 -2.30 0.21 -10.92
N ALA A 34 -2.57 1.21 -10.09
CA ALA A 34 -2.10 2.57 -10.28
C ALA A 34 -0.58 2.67 -10.05
N GLY A 35 -0.06 2.05 -8.99
CA GLY A 35 1.38 1.97 -8.71
C GLY A 35 2.18 1.27 -9.80
N GLN A 36 1.61 0.28 -10.50
CA GLN A 36 2.24 -0.38 -11.65
C GLN A 36 2.48 0.55 -12.84
N GLN A 37 1.73 1.65 -12.95
CA GLN A 37 1.92 2.65 -14.01
C GLN A 37 3.05 3.63 -13.68
N VAL A 38 3.52 3.66 -12.44
CA VAL A 38 4.62 4.52 -11.99
C VAL A 38 5.96 3.86 -12.27
N LYS A 39 6.92 4.62 -12.78
CA LYS A 39 8.27 4.12 -13.09
C LYS A 39 9.34 4.87 -12.33
N PHE A 40 10.36 4.14 -11.88
CA PHE A 40 11.60 4.74 -11.40
C PHE A 40 12.46 5.18 -12.57
N ILE A 41 13.03 6.38 -12.48
CA ILE A 41 13.99 6.90 -13.45
C ILE A 41 15.23 7.43 -12.73
N ASP A 42 16.41 7.13 -13.29
CA ASP A 42 17.70 7.57 -12.74
C ASP A 42 18.16 8.91 -13.33
N ILE A 43 17.59 9.29 -14.48
CA ILE A 43 17.87 10.56 -15.16
C ILE A 43 16.76 11.54 -14.81
N LYS A 44 17.11 12.81 -14.58
CA LYS A 44 16.13 13.85 -14.28
C LYS A 44 15.08 13.91 -15.41
N PRO A 45 13.77 13.88 -15.09
CA PRO A 45 12.73 13.96 -16.10
C PRO A 45 12.83 15.28 -16.89
N ALA A 46 12.41 15.23 -18.16
CA ALA A 46 12.45 16.39 -19.04
C ALA A 46 11.53 17.52 -18.54
N THR A 47 11.72 18.72 -19.06
CA THR A 47 10.99 19.93 -18.64
C THR A 47 9.49 19.89 -18.94
N ASP A 48 9.03 18.93 -19.74
CA ASP A 48 7.62 18.65 -19.97
C ASP A 48 6.94 17.89 -18.82
N CYS A 49 7.70 17.38 -17.86
CA CYS A 49 7.18 16.72 -16.67
C CYS A 49 6.93 17.71 -15.52
N GLN A 50 5.71 17.68 -14.98
CA GLN A 50 5.33 18.50 -13.84
C GLN A 50 5.80 17.85 -12.53
N TYR A 51 6.53 18.60 -11.70
CA TYR A 51 6.83 18.18 -10.33
C TYR A 51 5.56 18.23 -9.46
N ILE A 52 5.25 17.14 -8.77
CA ILE A 52 4.07 17.04 -7.90
C ILE A 52 4.48 17.20 -6.44
N GLY A 53 5.57 16.55 -6.02
CA GLY A 53 6.01 16.55 -4.64
C GLY A 53 7.00 15.42 -4.33
N LYS A 54 7.26 15.20 -3.03
CA LYS A 54 8.05 14.04 -2.57
C LYS A 54 7.11 13.00 -1.98
N ALA A 55 7.28 11.75 -2.39
CA ALA A 55 6.61 10.60 -1.78
C ALA A 55 7.58 9.82 -0.90
N GLU A 56 7.03 9.16 0.10
CA GLU A 56 7.73 8.24 0.98
C GLU A 56 6.98 6.90 0.98
N GLY A 57 7.71 5.80 0.97
CA GLY A 57 7.18 4.46 1.18
C GLY A 57 7.88 3.81 2.36
N ARG A 58 7.11 3.13 3.23
CA ARG A 58 7.63 2.56 4.48
C ARG A 58 7.21 1.11 4.67
N ARG A 59 8.17 0.27 5.06
CA ARG A 59 7.92 -1.12 5.44
C ARG A 59 8.56 -1.47 6.78
N GLY A 60 7.71 -1.80 7.76
CA GLY A 60 8.19 -2.29 9.05
C GLY A 60 8.69 -3.73 9.05
N THR A 61 9.84 -3.97 9.69
CA THR A 61 10.47 -5.29 9.90
C THR A 61 9.90 -6.02 11.12
N PHE A 62 9.25 -5.32 12.07
CA PHE A 62 8.74 -5.92 13.31
C PHE A 62 7.73 -7.07 13.07
N PHE A 63 6.84 -6.90 12.08
CA PHE A 63 5.89 -7.93 11.64
C PHE A 63 6.24 -8.50 10.26
N ALA A 64 7.51 -8.45 9.86
CA ALA A 64 7.96 -8.97 8.58
C ALA A 64 8.14 -10.50 8.56
N GLY A 65 8.17 -11.14 9.73
CA GLY A 65 8.37 -12.59 9.85
C GLY A 65 9.71 -13.02 9.26
N THR A 66 9.67 -13.97 8.33
CA THR A 66 10.86 -14.53 7.65
C THR A 66 11.30 -13.74 6.41
N LYS A 67 10.70 -12.57 6.12
CA LYS A 67 11.09 -11.77 4.96
C LYS A 67 12.53 -11.28 5.10
N THR A 68 13.28 -11.41 4.02
CA THR A 68 14.64 -10.90 3.92
C THR A 68 14.64 -9.37 3.77
N ASN A 69 15.76 -8.73 4.09
CA ASN A 69 15.91 -7.28 3.92
C ASN A 69 15.60 -6.82 2.47
N ARG A 70 15.95 -7.64 1.46
CA ARG A 70 15.65 -7.34 0.05
C ARG A 70 14.16 -7.35 -0.25
N GLU A 71 13.39 -8.24 0.37
CA GLU A 71 11.94 -8.29 0.19
C GLU A 71 11.25 -7.11 0.86
N LEU A 72 11.80 -6.65 1.99
CA LEU A 72 11.30 -5.47 2.68
C LEU A 72 11.59 -4.18 1.94
N ILE A 73 12.75 -4.07 1.28
CA ILE A 73 13.05 -2.97 0.35
C ILE A 73 12.07 -2.99 -0.83
N LYS A 74 11.75 -4.17 -1.38
CA LYS A 74 10.76 -4.29 -2.47
C LYS A 74 9.35 -3.87 -2.01
N ASP A 75 8.94 -4.28 -0.82
CA ASP A 75 7.66 -3.86 -0.23
C ASP A 75 7.62 -2.33 -0.01
N ALA A 76 8.71 -1.73 0.49
CA ALA A 76 8.81 -0.28 0.67
C ALA A 76 8.81 0.48 -0.67
N ALA A 77 9.46 -0.08 -1.70
CA ALA A 77 9.42 0.46 -3.05
C ALA A 77 8.01 0.37 -3.66
N ALA A 78 7.29 -0.73 -3.43
CA ALA A 78 5.90 -0.88 -3.87
C ALA A 78 4.98 0.13 -3.18
N ASP A 79 5.18 0.37 -1.88
CA ASP A 79 4.47 1.40 -1.13
C ASP A 79 4.76 2.81 -1.68
N LEU A 80 6.03 3.10 -1.98
CA LEU A 80 6.44 4.36 -2.62
C LEU A 80 5.77 4.56 -3.99
N LEU A 81 5.68 3.51 -4.82
CA LEU A 81 4.98 3.53 -6.10
C LEU A 81 3.48 3.81 -5.94
N ASN A 82 2.85 3.16 -4.96
CA ASN A 82 1.43 3.38 -4.65
C ASN A 82 1.18 4.82 -4.19
N ASN A 83 2.04 5.36 -3.33
CA ASN A 83 1.92 6.74 -2.84
C ASN A 83 2.14 7.75 -3.98
N ALA A 84 3.14 7.53 -4.83
CA ALA A 84 3.34 8.35 -6.03
C ALA A 84 2.14 8.32 -6.99
N ALA A 85 1.52 7.15 -7.17
CA ALA A 85 0.31 7.02 -7.99
C ALA A 85 -0.89 7.72 -7.36
N SER A 86 -1.04 7.65 -6.03
CA SER A 86 -2.10 8.36 -5.29
C SER A 86 -1.95 9.88 -5.39
N MET A 87 -0.72 10.39 -5.54
CA MET A 87 -0.44 11.80 -5.81
C MET A 87 -0.74 12.20 -7.27
N GLY A 88 -1.14 11.24 -8.13
CA GLY A 88 -1.39 11.45 -9.54
C GLY A 88 -0.13 11.42 -10.42
N GLY A 89 1.03 11.07 -9.85
CA GLY A 89 2.28 10.93 -10.58
C GLY A 89 2.39 9.61 -11.34
N ASN A 90 3.31 9.58 -12.30
CA ASN A 90 3.64 8.39 -13.09
C ASN A 90 5.15 8.13 -13.15
N THR A 91 5.95 8.97 -12.50
CA THR A 91 7.40 8.87 -12.56
C THR A 91 8.01 9.29 -11.23
N ILE A 92 8.95 8.49 -10.73
CA ILE A 92 9.70 8.77 -9.52
C ILE A 92 11.17 8.96 -9.91
N TYR A 93 11.72 10.11 -9.56
CA TYR A 93 13.12 10.44 -9.73
C TYR A 93 13.84 10.42 -8.38
N ASN A 94 15.13 10.07 -8.40
CA ASN A 94 16.01 10.08 -7.24
C ASN A 94 15.40 9.31 -6.05
N ALA A 95 15.04 8.05 -6.28
CA ALA A 95 14.56 7.18 -5.22
C ALA A 95 15.74 6.74 -4.34
N GLN A 96 15.71 7.09 -3.06
CA GLN A 96 16.80 6.87 -2.11
C GLN A 96 16.30 6.16 -0.87
N ASP A 97 17.15 5.30 -0.30
CA ASP A 97 16.94 4.76 1.03
C ASP A 97 17.16 5.87 2.06
N ALA A 98 16.08 6.27 2.72
CA ALA A 98 16.08 7.28 3.76
C ALA A 98 16.06 6.67 5.17
N THR A 99 16.16 5.35 5.29
CA THR A 99 16.12 4.64 6.59
C THR A 99 17.11 5.24 7.58
N ALA A 100 18.35 5.49 7.13
CA ALA A 100 19.40 6.08 7.95
C ALA A 100 19.19 7.56 8.33
N LYS A 101 18.19 8.25 7.76
CA LYS A 101 17.82 9.62 8.15
C LYS A 101 16.82 9.63 9.29
N TYR A 102 16.02 8.57 9.42
CA TYR A 102 14.97 8.42 10.43
C TYR A 102 15.40 7.63 11.68
N ILE A 103 16.69 7.23 11.76
CA ILE A 103 17.31 6.52 12.90
C ILE A 103 17.38 7.30 14.22
N SER A 104 16.92 8.55 14.27
CA SER A 104 17.01 9.36 15.50
C SER A 104 15.91 9.08 16.53
N GLU A 105 14.88 8.29 16.20
CA GLU A 105 13.78 7.96 17.10
C GLU A 105 13.83 6.46 17.44
N VAL A 106 14.55 6.14 18.52
CA VAL A 106 14.46 4.91 19.34
C VAL A 106 14.02 3.65 18.56
N ALA A 107 14.98 3.06 17.84
CA ALA A 107 14.88 1.78 17.11
C ALA A 107 13.93 1.75 15.90
N PRO A 108 14.37 2.24 14.71
CA PRO A 108 13.60 2.04 13.50
C PRO A 108 13.73 0.58 13.06
N THR A 109 12.67 -0.17 13.25
CA THR A 109 12.49 -1.46 12.58
C THR A 109 12.09 -1.28 11.12
N ASP A 110 12.05 -0.07 10.57
CA ASP A 110 11.34 0.19 9.33
C ASP A 110 12.30 0.60 8.21
N ILE A 111 12.12 -0.01 7.02
CA ILE A 111 12.79 0.42 5.79
C ILE A 111 11.98 1.56 5.20
N ILE A 112 12.64 2.68 4.93
CA ILE A 112 12.02 3.89 4.40
C ILE A 112 12.69 4.27 3.08
N MET A 113 11.88 4.43 2.04
CA MET A 113 12.31 4.91 0.74
C MET A 113 11.64 6.23 0.43
N THR A 114 12.39 7.20 -0.10
CA THR A 114 11.85 8.49 -0.52
C THR A 114 12.18 8.74 -1.97
N GLY A 115 11.32 9.46 -2.69
CA GLY A 115 11.55 9.82 -4.07
C GLY A 115 10.77 11.07 -4.49
N GLU A 116 11.24 11.74 -5.52
CA GLU A 116 10.57 12.88 -6.11
C GLU A 116 9.56 12.42 -7.16
N VAL A 117 8.30 12.82 -7.02
CA VAL A 117 7.20 12.41 -7.88
C VAL A 117 6.95 13.46 -8.96
N TYR A 118 6.90 12.98 -10.20
CA TYR A 118 6.61 13.77 -11.38
C TYR A 118 5.41 13.19 -12.14
N LYS A 119 4.67 14.08 -12.80
CA LYS A 119 3.67 13.77 -13.81
C LYS A 119 4.23 14.12 -15.18
N CYS A 120 4.68 13.10 -15.90
CA CYS A 120 5.11 13.22 -17.27
C CYS A 120 3.95 12.93 -18.24
N PRO A 121 3.85 13.65 -19.37
CA PRO A 121 2.93 13.27 -20.44
C PRO A 121 3.28 11.88 -20.98
N ILE A 122 2.25 11.12 -21.35
CA ILE A 122 2.43 9.83 -22.01
C ILE A 122 2.81 10.13 -23.46
N LYS A 123 4.04 9.79 -23.86
CA LYS A 123 4.46 9.83 -25.27
C LYS A 123 4.02 8.58 -26.00
#